data_AF-A0A401NXZ2-F1
#
_entry.id   AF-A0A401NXZ2-F1
#
_cell.length_a   1.000
_cell.length_b   1.000
_cell.length_c   1.000
_cell.angle_alpha   90.00
_cell.angle_beta   90.00
_cell.angle_gamma   90.00
#
_symmetry.space_group_name_H-M   'P 1'
#
loop_
_entity.id
_entity.type
_entity.pdbx_description
1 polymer ?
#
loop_
_entity_poly.entity_id
_entity_poly.type
_entity_poly.pdbx_seq_one_letter_code
_entity_poly.pdbx_strand_id
1 'polypeptide(L)'
;MYSAILSAYFAVHLLLGHCRGDLTIQVPEVPVVAIFGKDVTLNCSFSTNLNFSLGDLSVIWQLTETRQMVHKYSLRQDQQADSFVNRTALFPDELAKGNASLLLRHVRIEDEGSFTCFVRIEEHLSAPIKLQLAGMAP
;
A
#
# COMPACT_ATOMS: atom_id res chain seq x y z
N MET A 1 -31.36 9.73 -35.60
CA MET A 1 -29.89 9.62 -35.82
C MET A 1 -29.08 10.19 -34.66
N TYR A 2 -29.29 11.44 -34.22
CA TYR A 2 -28.57 12.05 -33.08
C TYR A 2 -28.71 11.29 -31.74
N SER A 3 -29.89 10.76 -31.44
CA SER A 3 -30.16 9.99 -30.19
C SER A 3 -29.33 8.69 -30.08
N ALA A 4 -29.15 7.98 -31.20
CA ALA A 4 -28.37 6.74 -31.24
C ALA A 4 -26.86 6.98 -31.12
N ILE A 5 -26.38 8.14 -31.59
CA ILE A 5 -24.98 8.56 -31.45
C ILE A 5 -24.70 8.90 -29.97
N LEU A 6 -25.58 9.65 -29.31
CA LEU A 6 -25.45 10.00 -27.89
C LEU A 6 -25.47 8.75 -26.98
N SER A 7 -26.31 7.75 -27.27
CA SER A 7 -26.34 6.51 -26.50
C SER A 7 -25.09 5.65 -26.67
N ALA A 8 -24.51 5.62 -27.88
CA ALA A 8 -23.26 4.92 -28.16
C ALA A 8 -22.07 5.57 -27.44
N TYR A 9 -22.00 6.90 -27.36
CA TYR A 9 -20.98 7.62 -26.58
C TYR A 9 -21.10 7.33 -25.07
N PHE A 10 -22.32 7.31 -24.54
CA PHE A 10 -22.56 6.98 -23.13
C PHE A 10 -22.18 5.52 -22.80
N ALA A 11 -22.45 4.58 -23.71
CA ALA A 11 -22.05 3.18 -23.62
C ALA A 11 -20.52 3.00 -23.74
N VAL A 12 -19.85 3.75 -24.61
CA VAL A 12 -18.37 3.78 -24.70
C VAL A 12 -17.75 4.38 -23.44
N HIS A 13 -18.36 5.38 -22.80
CA HIS A 13 -17.93 5.88 -21.49
C HIS A 13 -18.15 4.86 -20.36
N LEU A 14 -19.22 4.06 -20.41
CA LEU A 14 -19.47 2.95 -19.47
C LEU A 14 -18.49 1.78 -19.68
N LEU A 15 -17.99 1.57 -20.91
CA LEU A 15 -16.94 0.58 -21.24
C LEU A 15 -15.51 1.12 -21.01
N LEU A 16 -15.32 2.44 -21.05
CA LEU A 16 -14.11 3.16 -20.62
C LEU A 16 -14.14 3.48 -19.12
N GLY A 17 -14.75 2.58 -18.32
CA GLY A 17 -14.55 2.55 -16.88
C GLY A 17 -13.06 2.35 -16.61
N HIS A 18 -12.32 3.44 -16.41
CA HIS A 18 -10.98 3.37 -15.86
C HIS A 18 -11.12 2.86 -14.44
N CYS A 19 -10.99 1.54 -14.26
CA CYS A 19 -10.59 1.00 -12.98
C CYS A 19 -9.17 1.49 -12.74
N ARG A 20 -9.05 2.67 -12.13
CA ARG A 20 -7.80 3.22 -11.63
C ARG A 20 -7.37 2.32 -10.48
N GLY A 21 -6.29 1.56 -10.67
CA GLY A 21 -5.56 0.90 -9.59
C GLY A 21 -6.37 0.06 -8.62
N ASP A 22 -6.56 -1.24 -8.87
CA ASP A 22 -7.02 -2.12 -7.78
C ASP A 22 -5.82 -2.47 -6.91
N LEU A 23 -5.95 -2.33 -5.59
CA LEU A 23 -4.96 -2.74 -4.60
C LEU A 23 -5.65 -3.68 -3.62
N THR A 24 -5.27 -4.94 -3.65
CA THR A 24 -5.82 -5.97 -2.78
C THR A 24 -4.77 -6.46 -1.80
N ILE A 25 -5.16 -6.65 -0.54
CA ILE A 25 -4.31 -7.20 0.51
C ILE A 25 -4.81 -8.62 0.83
N GLN A 26 -3.87 -9.54 0.98
CA GLN A 26 -4.09 -10.94 1.31
C GLN A 26 -3.38 -11.25 2.62
N VAL A 27 -4.14 -11.80 3.56
CA VAL A 27 -3.67 -12.26 4.86
C VAL A 27 -4.20 -13.67 5.12
N PRO A 28 -3.54 -14.48 5.98
CA PRO A 28 -4.05 -15.79 6.35
C PRO A 28 -5.45 -15.70 7.00
N GLU A 29 -6.32 -16.65 6.68
CA GLU A 29 -7.63 -16.79 7.35
C GLU A 29 -7.50 -17.38 8.76
N VAL A 30 -6.39 -18.07 9.02
CA VAL A 30 -6.09 -18.73 10.30
C VAL A 30 -5.05 -17.93 11.08
N PRO A 31 -5.12 -17.91 12.43
CA PRO A 31 -4.11 -17.24 13.24
C PRO A 31 -2.71 -17.81 13.04
N VAL A 32 -1.71 -16.94 13.01
CA VAL A 32 -0.30 -17.34 13.01
C VAL A 32 0.08 -17.78 14.42
N VAL A 33 0.54 -19.02 14.57
CA VAL A 33 1.00 -19.56 15.86
C VAL A 33 2.50 -19.33 16.01
N ALA A 34 2.88 -18.53 17.00
CA ALA A 34 4.27 -18.27 17.33
C ALA A 34 4.75 -19.11 18.52
N ILE A 35 6.03 -19.48 18.52
CA ILE A 35 6.68 -20.16 19.66
C ILE A 35 7.45 -19.10 20.45
N PHE A 36 7.26 -19.07 21.77
CA PHE A 36 7.98 -18.16 22.66
C PHE A 36 9.51 -18.24 22.45
N GLY A 37 10.14 -17.07 22.32
CA GLY A 37 11.58 -16.91 22.09
C GLY A 37 12.06 -17.27 20.69
N LYS A 38 11.19 -17.71 19.78
CA LYS A 38 11.50 -17.96 18.37
C LYS A 38 11.05 -16.79 17.50
N ASP A 39 11.59 -16.78 16.28
CA ASP A 39 11.18 -15.82 15.26
C ASP A 39 9.90 -16.32 14.59
N VAL A 40 9.02 -15.39 14.21
CA VAL A 40 7.79 -15.65 13.48
C VAL A 40 7.65 -14.67 12.33
N THR A 41 7.02 -15.11 11.24
CA THR A 41 6.65 -14.22 10.13
C THR A 41 5.15 -13.98 10.15
N LEU A 42 4.75 -12.71 10.19
CA LEU A 42 3.37 -12.30 10.01
C LEU A 42 3.13 -12.09 8.51
N ASN A 43 2.28 -12.94 7.92
CA ASN A 43 2.03 -12.93 6.49
C ASN A 43 1.11 -11.78 6.06
N CYS A 44 1.58 -10.95 5.12
CA CYS A 44 0.80 -9.94 4.43
C CYS A 44 1.34 -9.83 3.00
N SER A 45 0.55 -10.23 2.01
CA SER A 45 0.86 -9.98 0.61
C SER A 45 -0.13 -9.00 0.03
N PHE A 46 0.27 -8.29 -1.02
CA PHE A 46 -0.60 -7.39 -1.74
C PHE A 46 -0.39 -7.54 -3.24
N SER A 47 -1.46 -7.30 -4.00
CA SER A 47 -1.40 -7.31 -5.45
C SER A 47 -2.04 -6.03 -6.00
N THR A 48 -1.45 -5.49 -7.07
CA THR A 48 -1.96 -4.31 -7.74
C THR A 48 -1.63 -4.34 -9.22
N ASN A 49 -2.47 -3.69 -10.02
CA ASN A 49 -2.19 -3.40 -11.43
C ASN A 49 -1.46 -2.05 -11.62
N LEU A 50 -1.17 -1.32 -10.54
CA LEU A 50 -0.40 -0.09 -10.58
C LEU A 50 1.08 -0.38 -10.78
N ASN A 51 1.71 0.38 -11.67
CA ASN A 51 3.16 0.46 -11.73
C ASN A 51 3.62 1.42 -10.64
N PHE A 52 4.37 0.92 -9.66
CA PHE A 52 4.91 1.72 -8.56
C PHE A 52 6.41 1.50 -8.39
N SER A 53 7.09 2.50 -7.84
CA SER A 53 8.43 2.34 -7.30
C SER A 53 8.37 2.22 -5.77
N LEU A 54 9.44 1.72 -5.15
CA LEU A 54 9.54 1.70 -3.68
C LEU A 54 9.51 3.10 -3.03
N GLY A 55 9.66 4.18 -3.81
CA GLY A 55 9.47 5.54 -3.30
C GLY A 55 8.00 5.89 -3.05
N ASP A 56 7.11 5.31 -3.85
CA ASP A 56 5.67 5.57 -3.84
C ASP A 56 4.94 4.63 -2.87
N LEU A 57 5.59 3.51 -2.50
CA LEU A 57 5.06 2.51 -1.59
C LEU A 57 5.24 2.94 -0.12
N SER A 58 4.16 2.79 0.64
CA SER A 58 4.16 2.85 2.10
C SER A 58 3.56 1.58 2.67
N VAL A 59 4.31 0.90 3.55
CA VAL A 59 3.84 -0.25 4.33
C VAL A 59 3.95 0.09 5.80
N ILE A 60 2.86 -0.13 6.54
CA ILE A 60 2.80 0.13 7.98
C ILE A 60 2.22 -1.09 8.67
N TRP A 61 2.95 -1.62 9.63
CA TRP A 61 2.45 -2.56 10.62
C TRP A 61 2.13 -1.82 11.91
N GLN A 62 0.97 -2.12 12.48
CA GLN A 62 0.56 -1.60 13.79
C GLN A 62 -0.14 -2.68 14.61
N LEU A 63 -0.17 -2.50 15.92
CA LEU A 63 -1.07 -3.24 16.80
C LEU A 63 -2.51 -2.82 16.51
N THR A 64 -3.41 -3.77 16.32
CA THR A 64 -4.80 -3.49 15.92
C THR A 64 -5.55 -2.69 17.00
N GLU A 65 -5.39 -3.08 18.27
CA GLU A 65 -6.15 -2.52 19.38
C GLU A 65 -5.69 -1.09 19.75
N THR A 66 -4.37 -0.90 19.86
CA THR A 66 -3.80 0.38 20.32
C THR A 66 -3.48 1.33 19.18
N ARG A 67 -3.46 0.85 17.94
CA ARG A 67 -2.94 1.56 16.74
C ARG A 67 -1.49 2.01 16.91
N GLN A 68 -0.77 1.42 17.85
CA GLN A 68 0.65 1.68 18.03
C GLN A 68 1.41 1.15 16.81
N MET A 69 2.18 2.01 16.17
CA MET A 69 3.07 1.63 15.07
C MET A 69 4.07 0.58 15.57
N VAL A 70 4.30 -0.46 14.77
CA VAL A 70 5.26 -1.54 15.02
C VAL A 70 6.47 -1.35 14.10
N HIS A 71 6.21 -1.27 12.80
CA HIS A 71 7.22 -1.11 11.76
C HIS A 71 6.63 -0.32 10.59
N LYS A 72 7.36 0.65 10.05
CA LYS A 72 6.98 1.43 8.88
C LYS A 72 8.08 1.44 7.82
N TYR A 73 7.70 1.22 6.57
CA TYR A 73 8.50 1.52 5.39
C TYR A 73 7.79 2.59 4.55
N SER A 74 8.42 3.72 4.29
CA SER A 74 7.87 4.79 3.43
C SER A 74 8.97 5.71 2.94
N LEU A 75 8.86 6.27 1.73
CA LEU A 75 9.87 7.19 1.17
C LEU A 75 11.30 6.62 1.23
N ARG A 76 11.44 5.31 1.01
CA ARG A 76 12.70 4.55 1.13
C ARG A 76 13.35 4.59 2.52
N GLN A 77 12.59 4.96 3.55
CA GLN A 77 13.00 4.90 4.94
C GLN A 77 12.32 3.73 5.63
N ASP A 78 13.10 3.03 6.45
CA ASP A 78 12.67 1.91 7.28
C ASP A 78 12.76 2.36 8.75
N GLN A 79 11.63 2.33 9.47
CA GLN A 79 11.49 2.85 10.83
C GLN A 79 10.78 1.82 11.71
N GLN A 80 11.31 1.62 12.91
CA GLN A 80 10.74 0.72 13.91
C GLN A 80 10.27 1.54 15.11
N ALA A 81 9.21 1.09 15.78
CA ALA A 81 8.86 1.66 17.08
C ALA A 81 9.84 1.19 18.16
N ASP A 82 10.05 2.00 19.19
CA ASP A 82 11.02 1.75 20.25
C ASP A 82 10.85 0.38 20.92
N SER A 83 9.60 -0.06 21.12
CA SER A 83 9.28 -1.38 21.72
C SER A 83 9.62 -2.57 20.82
N PHE A 84 9.83 -2.33 19.52
CA PHE A 84 10.08 -3.34 18.50
C PHE A 84 11.47 -3.22 17.86
N VAL A 85 12.31 -2.30 18.34
CA VAL A 85 13.64 -2.05 17.78
C VAL A 85 14.51 -3.31 17.75
N ASN A 86 15.13 -3.59 16.61
CA ASN A 86 15.91 -4.79 16.31
C ASN A 86 15.13 -6.12 16.39
N ARG A 87 13.82 -6.07 16.64
CA ARG A 87 12.96 -7.24 16.67
C ARG A 87 12.17 -7.39 15.39
N THR A 88 11.86 -6.31 14.70
CA THR A 88 11.09 -6.38 13.45
C THR A 88 11.95 -6.18 12.22
N ALA A 89 11.54 -6.77 11.09
CA ALA A 89 12.14 -6.51 9.79
C ALA A 89 11.10 -6.58 8.67
N LEU A 90 11.13 -5.59 7.79
CA LEU A 90 10.57 -5.64 6.45
C LEU A 90 11.70 -5.91 5.45
N PHE A 91 11.35 -6.43 4.27
CA PHE A 91 12.31 -6.82 3.25
C PHE A 91 12.07 -6.00 1.97
N PRO A 92 12.80 -4.90 1.74
CA PRO A 92 12.54 -4.01 0.61
C PRO A 92 12.50 -4.71 -0.76
N ASP A 93 13.33 -5.73 -0.97
CA ASP A 93 13.35 -6.52 -2.20
C ASP A 93 12.08 -7.35 -2.41
N GLU A 94 11.42 -7.74 -1.32
CA GLU A 94 10.15 -8.48 -1.32
C GLU A 94 8.94 -7.53 -1.38
N LEU A 95 9.07 -6.33 -0.80
CA LEU A 95 8.06 -5.27 -0.95
C LEU A 95 7.80 -4.93 -2.42
N ALA A 96 8.87 -4.86 -3.23
CA ALA A 96 8.76 -4.62 -4.67
C ALA A 96 8.01 -5.74 -5.43
N LYS A 97 7.91 -6.93 -4.83
CA LYS A 97 7.21 -8.10 -5.39
C LYS A 97 5.81 -8.31 -4.82
N GLY A 98 5.33 -7.37 -3.99
CA GLY A 98 4.01 -7.49 -3.35
C GLY A 98 4.01 -8.25 -2.02
N ASN A 99 5.17 -8.48 -1.40
CA ASN A 99 5.24 -9.16 -0.12
C ASN A 99 5.61 -8.18 1.00
N ALA A 100 4.60 -7.84 1.82
CA ALA A 100 4.67 -6.94 2.96
C ALA A 100 4.77 -7.68 4.31
N SER A 101 5.19 -8.94 4.30
CA SER A 101 5.39 -9.73 5.51
C SER A 101 6.36 -9.10 6.50
N LEU A 102 6.01 -9.17 7.78
CA LEU A 102 6.85 -8.71 8.88
C LEU A 102 7.52 -9.91 9.54
N LEU A 103 8.85 -9.91 9.61
CA LEU A 103 9.56 -10.80 10.52
C LEU A 103 9.54 -10.18 11.92
N LEU A 104 9.08 -10.93 12.92
CA LEU A 104 9.17 -10.57 14.34
C LEU A 104 10.08 -11.57 15.06
N ARG A 105 11.19 -11.08 15.61
CA ARG A 105 12.23 -11.87 16.26
C ARG A 105 12.02 -12.01 17.76
N HIS A 106 12.40 -13.18 18.27
CA HIS A 106 12.34 -13.51 19.70
C HIS A 106 10.99 -13.15 20.31
N VAL A 107 9.92 -13.79 19.83
CA VAL A 107 8.55 -13.49 20.25
C VAL A 107 8.40 -13.60 21.78
N ARG A 108 7.72 -12.61 22.36
CA ARG A 108 7.42 -12.48 23.79
C ARG A 108 5.94 -12.70 24.02
N ILE A 109 5.58 -12.99 25.27
CA ILE A 109 4.18 -13.12 25.68
C ILE A 109 3.43 -11.79 25.46
N GLU A 110 4.10 -10.66 25.69
CA GLU A 110 3.53 -9.32 25.45
C GLU A 110 3.19 -9.03 23.98
N ASP A 111 3.76 -9.78 23.03
CA ASP A 111 3.45 -9.59 21.61
C ASP A 111 2.14 -10.28 21.19
N GLU A 112 1.53 -11.08 22.07
CA GLU A 112 0.26 -11.76 21.78
C GLU A 112 -0.84 -10.73 21.51
N GLY A 113 -1.45 -10.82 20.33
CA GLY A 113 -2.52 -9.93 19.92
C GLY A 113 -2.67 -9.84 18.41
N SER A 114 -3.50 -8.89 18.00
CA SER A 114 -3.78 -8.63 16.58
C SER A 114 -2.84 -7.57 16.02
N PHE A 115 -2.30 -7.85 14.84
CA PHE A 115 -1.48 -6.94 14.06
C PHE A 115 -2.21 -6.61 12.76
N THR A 116 -2.10 -5.36 12.31
CA THR A 116 -2.69 -4.91 11.05
C THR A 116 -1.62 -4.39 10.12
N CYS A 117 -1.63 -4.91 8.89
CA CYS A 117 -0.80 -4.50 7.77
C CYS A 117 -1.58 -3.48 6.91
N PHE A 118 -1.01 -2.30 6.73
CA PHE A 118 -1.50 -1.28 5.81
C PHE A 118 -0.53 -1.15 4.66
N VAL A 119 -1.06 -1.20 3.44
CA VAL A 119 -0.31 -0.96 2.20
C VAL A 119 -0.95 0.23 1.49
N ARG A 120 -0.13 1.19 1.09
CA ARG A 120 -0.54 2.35 0.30
C ARG A 120 0.47 2.58 -0.81
N ILE A 121 -0.03 2.89 -2.00
CA ILE A 121 0.78 3.28 -3.15
C ILE A 121 0.33 4.69 -3.55
N GLU A 122 1.25 5.65 -3.56
CA GLU A 122 0.95 7.02 -3.98
C GLU A 122 0.97 7.14 -5.51
N GLU A 123 -0.11 7.70 -6.08
CA GLU A 123 -0.13 8.08 -7.50
C GLU A 123 0.30 9.53 -7.67
N HIS A 124 1.35 9.77 -8.47
CA HIS A 124 1.76 11.12 -8.85
C HIS A 124 1.00 11.59 -10.10
N LEU A 125 -0.11 12.31 -9.90
CA LEU A 125 -0.87 12.92 -11.00
C LEU A 125 -0.31 14.31 -11.34
N SER A 126 -0.01 14.56 -12.61
CA SER A 126 0.40 15.88 -13.12
C SER A 126 -0.33 16.20 -14.43
N ALA A 127 -0.65 17.48 -14.64
CA ALA A 127 -1.29 17.96 -15.87
C ALA A 127 -0.67 19.30 -16.31
N PRO A 128 -0.30 19.46 -17.59
CA PRO A 128 0.28 20.71 -18.07
C PRO A 128 -0.79 21.79 -18.23
N ILE A 129 -0.46 23.03 -17.86
CA ILE A 129 -1.28 24.22 -18.12
C ILE A 129 -0.58 25.05 -19.20
N LYS A 130 -1.31 25.43 -20.25
CA LYS A 130 -0.82 26.32 -21.31
C LYS A 130 -1.35 27.73 -21.09
N LEU A 131 -0.45 28.69 -20.91
CA LEU A 131 -0.78 30.12 -20.86
C LEU A 131 -0.73 30.72 -22.27
N GLN A 132 -1.74 31.51 -22.64
CA GLN A 132 -1.73 32.34 -23.85
C GLN A 132 -1.94 33.80 -23.46
N LEU A 133 -1.10 34.69 -23.99
CA LEU A 133 -1.23 36.13 -23.84
C LEU A 133 -1.98 36.68 -25.06
N ALA A 134 -2.94 37.58 -24.83
CA ALA A 134 -3.58 38.37 -25.88
C ALA A 134 -3.17 39.84 -25.71
N GLY A 135 -2.69 40.46 -26.79
CA GLY A 135 -2.44 41.90 -26.85
C GLY A 135 -3.49 42.58 -27.72
N MET A 136 -4.03 43.71 -27.27
CA MET A 136 -4.81 44.60 -28.14
C MET A 136 -3.83 45.41 -28.99
N ALA A 137 -4.11 45.48 -30.30
CA ALA A 137 -3.36 46.34 -31.21
C ALA A 137 -3.49 47.81 -30.78
N PRO A 138 -2.45 48.64 -30.97
CA PRO A 138 -2.47 50.07 -30.62
C PRO A 138 -3.49 50.85 -31.43
#